data_AF-A0A5N7ZDS8-F1
#
_entry.id   AF-A0A5N7ZDS8-F1
#
_cell.length_a   1.000
_cell.length_b   1.000
_cell.length_c   1.000
_cell.angle_alpha   90.00
_cell.angle_beta   90.00
_cell.angle_gamma   90.00
#
_symmetry.space_group_name_H-M   'P 1'
#
loop_
_entity.id
_entity.type
_entity.pdbx_description
1 polymer ?
#
loop_
_entity_poly.entity_id
_entity_poly.type
_entity_poly.pdbx_seq_one_letter_code
_entity_poly.pdbx_strand_id
1 'polypeptide(L)'
;NQPTNGIGIRQYKYSTDMGINPLTYGDTNGLSYTDQNGTLRVDVHAVGTVWASMLWDLTWAYINKYGYDPNIYTGTGGNNKVLRLIIDALKLQPCNPSFVSGRDAIIAADQATTGGQNYCMIWDVFARRGLGVNASAGMNSGVAAINDQVEDFTTPPQGPNCTMAVDYFENKDMIKVYPNPSNGTFNVFIGNYTGKVSLQVFDINGRNVYSQKVEDFNVEKTINLKGLQSGMYILKVEGDNLNHTQKVILN
;
A
#
# COMPACT_ATOMS: atom_id res chain seq x y z
N ASN A 1 -25.99 0.42 -28.01
CA ASN A 1 -25.14 -0.45 -27.16
C ASN A 1 -24.03 -1.04 -28.00
N GLN A 2 -22.78 -0.97 -27.53
CA GLN A 2 -21.65 -1.67 -28.13
C GLN A 2 -21.53 -3.09 -27.54
N PRO A 3 -20.91 -4.05 -28.26
CA PRO A 3 -20.57 -5.36 -27.70
C PRO A 3 -19.55 -5.24 -26.56
N THR A 4 -19.41 -6.28 -25.72
CA THR A 4 -18.50 -6.30 -24.55
C THR A 4 -17.02 -6.18 -24.90
N ASN A 5 -16.66 -6.38 -26.17
CA ASN A 5 -15.31 -6.16 -26.71
C ASN A 5 -15.17 -4.86 -27.52
N GLY A 6 -16.22 -4.03 -27.55
CA GLY A 6 -16.23 -2.72 -28.22
C GLY A 6 -15.19 -1.75 -27.68
N ILE A 7 -15.06 -0.60 -28.34
CA ILE A 7 -14.06 0.40 -27.98
C ILE A 7 -14.46 1.21 -26.73
N GLY A 8 -15.77 1.26 -26.44
CA GLY A 8 -16.32 2.08 -25.36
C GLY A 8 -16.52 3.53 -25.78
N ILE A 9 -16.65 4.41 -24.78
CA ILE A 9 -16.87 5.86 -24.98
C ILE A 9 -15.66 6.71 -24.58
N ARG A 10 -14.58 6.08 -24.09
CA ARG A 10 -13.34 6.74 -23.69
C ARG A 10 -12.32 6.65 -24.81
N GLN A 11 -11.34 7.54 -24.82
CA GLN A 11 -10.30 7.61 -25.84
C GLN A 11 -9.48 6.31 -25.94
N TYR A 12 -9.25 5.66 -24.80
CA TYR A 12 -8.54 4.39 -24.70
C TYR A 12 -9.28 3.44 -23.76
N LYS A 13 -9.06 2.13 -23.96
CA LYS A 13 -9.47 1.11 -22.99
C LYS A 13 -8.61 1.26 -21.74
N TYR A 14 -9.19 1.10 -20.55
CA TYR A 14 -8.36 1.02 -19.33
C TYR A 14 -7.54 -0.26 -19.37
N SER A 15 -6.21 -0.09 -19.33
CA SER A 15 -5.25 -1.18 -19.44
C SER A 15 -3.95 -0.79 -18.74
N THR A 16 -3.32 -1.75 -18.07
CA THR A 16 -1.98 -1.57 -17.52
C THR A 16 -0.90 -1.58 -18.62
N ASP A 17 -1.22 -2.17 -19.77
CA ASP A 17 -0.39 -2.17 -20.97
C ASP A 17 -0.39 -0.77 -21.62
N MET A 18 0.78 -0.12 -21.61
CA MET A 18 0.98 1.22 -22.20
C MET A 18 0.88 1.22 -23.72
N GLY A 19 1.00 0.06 -24.38
CA GLY A 19 0.73 -0.08 -25.82
C GLY A 19 -0.77 0.01 -26.15
N ILE A 20 -1.64 -0.32 -25.19
CA ILE A 20 -3.11 -0.21 -25.33
C ILE A 20 -3.61 1.15 -24.81
N ASN A 21 -3.03 1.63 -23.71
CA ASN A 21 -3.38 2.91 -23.11
C ASN A 21 -2.11 3.68 -22.73
N PRO A 22 -1.61 4.52 -23.64
CA PRO A 22 -0.37 5.25 -23.45
C PRO A 22 -0.52 6.50 -22.57
N LEU A 23 -1.73 6.82 -22.09
CA LEU A 23 -2.00 8.10 -21.44
C LEU A 23 -1.10 8.33 -20.21
N THR A 24 -0.47 9.51 -20.16
CA THR A 24 0.29 10.04 -19.02
C THR A 24 -0.33 11.34 -18.50
N TYR A 25 0.21 11.86 -17.41
CA TYR A 25 -0.23 13.11 -16.82
C TYR A 25 -0.04 14.29 -17.78
N GLY A 26 1.01 14.31 -18.59
CA GLY A 26 1.24 15.36 -19.58
C GLY A 26 0.10 15.47 -20.60
N ASP A 27 -0.58 14.37 -20.90
CA ASP A 27 -1.73 14.34 -21.83
C ASP A 27 -2.96 15.07 -21.31
N THR A 28 -3.00 15.49 -20.04
CA THR A 28 -4.08 16.38 -19.58
C THR A 28 -4.00 17.75 -20.23
N ASN A 29 -2.80 18.18 -20.64
CA ASN A 29 -2.61 19.50 -21.23
C ASN A 29 -3.41 19.63 -22.52
N GLY A 30 -4.16 20.73 -22.64
CA GLY A 30 -4.95 21.04 -23.83
C GLY A 30 -6.24 20.24 -23.97
N LEU A 31 -6.60 19.36 -23.01
CA LEU A 31 -7.88 18.62 -23.01
C LEU A 31 -9.05 19.56 -22.75
N SER A 32 -9.41 20.30 -23.80
CA SER A 32 -10.46 21.30 -23.83
C SER A 32 -11.25 21.20 -25.13
N TYR A 33 -12.47 21.70 -25.12
CA TYR A 33 -13.34 21.76 -26.29
C TYR A 33 -14.15 23.05 -26.29
N THR A 34 -14.58 23.49 -27.47
CA THR A 34 -15.49 24.62 -27.61
C THR A 34 -16.94 24.10 -27.57
N ASP A 35 -17.74 24.60 -26.62
CA ASP A 35 -19.15 24.25 -26.53
C ASP A 35 -19.99 24.88 -27.66
N GLN A 36 -21.26 24.51 -27.75
CA GLN A 36 -22.18 25.00 -28.80
C GLN A 36 -22.35 26.53 -28.80
N ASN A 37 -21.99 27.21 -27.71
CA ASN A 37 -22.06 28.66 -27.57
C ASN A 37 -20.71 29.35 -27.87
N GLY A 38 -19.72 28.61 -28.38
CA GLY A 38 -18.40 29.17 -28.65
C GLY A 38 -17.51 29.34 -27.42
N THR A 39 -17.90 28.80 -26.24
CA THR A 39 -17.10 28.93 -25.02
C THR A 39 -16.14 27.77 -24.87
N LEU A 40 -14.86 28.06 -24.59
CA LEU A 40 -13.87 27.02 -24.30
C LEU A 40 -14.11 26.43 -22.90
N ARG A 41 -14.16 25.10 -22.83
CA ARG A 41 -14.41 24.31 -21.62
C ARG A 41 -13.34 23.24 -21.47
N VAL A 42 -13.04 22.86 -20.23
CA VAL A 42 -12.23 21.67 -19.97
C VAL A 42 -13.04 20.42 -20.36
N ASP A 43 -12.44 19.51 -21.10
CA ASP A 43 -13.03 18.19 -21.33
C ASP A 43 -12.78 17.30 -20.10
N VAL A 44 -13.66 17.44 -19.12
CA VAL A 44 -13.58 16.67 -17.86
C VAL A 44 -13.66 15.16 -18.08
N HIS A 45 -14.20 14.70 -19.21
CA HIS A 45 -14.29 13.27 -19.53
C HIS A 45 -12.97 12.75 -20.09
N ALA A 46 -12.31 13.53 -20.94
CA ALA A 46 -10.96 13.21 -21.43
C ALA A 46 -9.95 13.24 -20.28
N VAL A 47 -9.97 14.30 -19.46
CA VAL A 47 -9.14 14.41 -18.25
C VAL A 47 -9.42 13.26 -17.27
N GLY A 48 -10.69 12.93 -17.04
CA GLY A 48 -11.08 11.81 -16.20
C GLY A 48 -10.60 10.45 -16.75
N THR A 49 -10.34 10.33 -18.05
CA THR A 49 -9.76 9.11 -18.64
C THR A 49 -8.30 8.94 -18.22
N VAL A 50 -7.52 10.02 -18.14
CA VAL A 50 -6.14 9.98 -17.63
C VAL A 50 -6.12 9.54 -16.16
N TRP A 51 -6.92 10.18 -15.31
CA TRP A 51 -6.99 9.84 -13.89
C TRP A 51 -7.44 8.39 -13.66
N ALA A 52 -8.50 7.96 -14.35
CA ALA A 52 -8.99 6.59 -14.24
C ALA A 52 -7.97 5.55 -14.75
N SER A 53 -7.11 5.91 -15.70
CA SER A 53 -6.02 5.03 -16.15
C SER A 53 -4.95 4.84 -15.06
N MET A 54 -4.63 5.88 -14.30
CA MET A 54 -3.74 5.78 -13.11
C MET A 54 -4.39 4.91 -12.02
N LEU A 55 -5.68 5.12 -11.72
CA LEU A 55 -6.38 4.33 -10.72
C LEU A 55 -6.58 2.86 -11.14
N TRP A 56 -6.71 2.60 -12.45
CA TRP A 56 -6.76 1.24 -12.98
C TRP A 56 -5.47 0.48 -12.72
N ASP A 57 -4.33 1.12 -12.96
CA ASP A 57 -3.03 0.55 -12.63
C ASP A 57 -2.88 0.29 -11.14
N LEU A 58 -3.34 1.23 -10.31
CA LEU A 58 -3.31 1.08 -8.85
C LEU A 58 -4.16 -0.12 -8.43
N THR A 59 -5.34 -0.27 -9.03
CA THR A 59 -6.25 -1.40 -8.77
C THR A 59 -5.55 -2.72 -9.05
N TRP A 60 -4.89 -2.85 -10.21
CA TRP A 60 -4.15 -4.07 -10.55
C TRP A 60 -2.92 -4.28 -9.69
N ALA A 61 -2.20 -3.23 -9.29
CA ALA A 61 -1.09 -3.35 -8.36
C ALA A 61 -1.54 -3.95 -7.02
N TYR A 62 -2.66 -3.46 -6.46
CA TYR A 62 -3.26 -4.01 -5.26
C TYR A 62 -3.76 -5.44 -5.45
N ILE A 63 -4.44 -5.76 -6.57
CA ILE A 63 -4.92 -7.11 -6.87
C ILE A 63 -3.73 -8.09 -7.00
N ASN A 64 -2.65 -7.69 -7.66
CA ASN A 64 -1.46 -8.52 -7.81
C ASN A 64 -0.78 -8.79 -6.47
N LYS A 65 -0.76 -7.80 -5.56
CA LYS A 65 -0.16 -7.93 -4.22
C LYS A 65 -1.04 -8.72 -3.23
N TYR A 66 -2.34 -8.50 -3.24
CA TYR A 66 -3.27 -8.99 -2.20
C TYR A 66 -4.31 -9.98 -2.70
N GLY A 67 -4.27 -10.37 -3.98
CA GLY A 67 -5.27 -11.22 -4.62
C GLY A 67 -6.54 -10.46 -5.00
N TYR A 68 -7.40 -11.11 -5.79
CA TYR A 68 -8.75 -10.64 -6.09
C TYR A 68 -9.76 -11.37 -5.20
N ASP A 69 -10.74 -10.65 -4.67
CA ASP A 69 -11.86 -11.20 -3.94
C ASP A 69 -13.19 -10.82 -4.63
N PRO A 70 -14.01 -11.79 -5.06
CA PRO A 70 -15.28 -11.50 -5.74
C PRO A 70 -16.32 -10.84 -4.81
N ASN A 71 -16.17 -10.92 -3.50
CA ASN A 71 -17.06 -10.27 -2.56
C ASN A 71 -16.66 -8.80 -2.35
N ILE A 72 -17.32 -7.91 -3.08
CA ILE A 72 -17.02 -6.47 -3.02
C ILE A 72 -17.40 -5.79 -1.69
N TYR A 73 -18.27 -6.40 -0.87
CA TYR A 73 -18.80 -5.78 0.35
C TYR A 73 -17.98 -6.14 1.60
N THR A 74 -17.60 -7.40 1.73
CA THR A 74 -16.89 -7.91 2.93
C THR A 74 -15.58 -8.61 2.60
N GLY A 75 -15.16 -8.59 1.33
CA GLY A 75 -13.92 -9.20 0.90
C GLY A 75 -12.68 -8.48 1.42
N THR A 76 -11.55 -9.19 1.39
CA THR A 76 -10.27 -8.69 1.90
C THR A 76 -9.19 -8.59 0.82
N GLY A 77 -9.54 -8.87 -0.44
CA GLY A 77 -8.66 -8.79 -1.59
C GLY A 77 -8.19 -7.37 -1.92
N GLY A 78 -7.24 -7.28 -2.84
CA GLY A 78 -6.66 -6.02 -3.33
C GLY A 78 -7.72 -5.06 -3.90
N ASN A 79 -8.73 -5.58 -4.59
CA ASN A 79 -9.86 -4.80 -5.09
C ASN A 79 -10.70 -4.16 -3.97
N ASN A 80 -10.84 -4.83 -2.81
CA ASN A 80 -11.52 -4.22 -1.65
C ASN A 80 -10.61 -3.19 -0.97
N LYS A 81 -9.33 -3.52 -0.79
CA LYS A 81 -8.34 -2.65 -0.15
C LYS A 81 -8.16 -1.33 -0.90
N VAL A 82 -7.98 -1.39 -2.22
CA VAL A 82 -7.82 -0.19 -3.05
C VAL A 82 -9.09 0.66 -3.08
N LEU A 83 -10.27 0.03 -3.15
CA LEU A 83 -11.54 0.76 -3.09
C LEU A 83 -11.66 1.53 -1.77
N ARG A 84 -11.30 0.88 -0.65
CA ARG A 84 -11.30 1.53 0.66
C ARG A 84 -10.29 2.68 0.72
N LEU A 85 -9.08 2.45 0.22
CA LEU A 85 -8.03 3.47 0.14
C LEU A 85 -8.50 4.72 -0.61
N ILE A 86 -9.10 4.55 -1.80
CA ILE A 86 -9.62 5.67 -2.59
C ILE A 86 -10.73 6.41 -1.84
N ILE A 87 -11.65 5.70 -1.18
CA ILE A 87 -12.70 6.35 -0.37
C ILE A 87 -12.08 7.16 0.78
N ASP A 88 -11.04 6.64 1.43
CA ASP A 88 -10.38 7.37 2.51
C ASP A 88 -9.57 8.56 1.98
N ALA A 89 -8.93 8.44 0.82
CA ALA A 89 -8.24 9.54 0.13
C ALA A 89 -9.21 10.68 -0.26
N LEU A 90 -10.41 10.35 -0.74
CA LEU A 90 -11.45 11.34 -1.07
C LEU A 90 -11.89 12.17 0.16
N LYS A 91 -11.72 11.66 1.37
CA LYS A 91 -11.99 12.41 2.62
C LYS A 91 -10.83 13.34 3.00
N LEU A 92 -9.62 13.06 2.51
CA LEU A 92 -8.39 13.79 2.85
C LEU A 92 -8.04 14.87 1.82
N GLN A 93 -8.52 14.73 0.57
CA GLN A 93 -8.22 15.70 -0.48
C GLN A 93 -8.74 17.11 -0.14
N PRO A 94 -8.04 18.19 -0.56
CA PRO A 94 -8.52 19.55 -0.39
C PRO A 94 -9.75 19.85 -1.27
N CYS A 95 -10.41 20.98 -1.01
CA CYS A 95 -11.44 21.49 -1.92
C CYS A 95 -10.80 21.83 -3.29
N ASN A 96 -11.46 21.44 -4.38
CA ASN A 96 -10.94 21.57 -5.76
C ASN A 96 -9.52 20.99 -5.90
N PRO A 97 -9.34 19.67 -5.72
CA PRO A 97 -8.03 19.05 -5.79
C PRO A 97 -7.47 19.07 -7.22
N SER A 98 -6.15 18.97 -7.33
CA SER A 98 -5.45 18.64 -8.58
C SER A 98 -5.10 17.15 -8.60
N PHE A 99 -4.54 16.66 -9.70
CA PHE A 99 -4.02 15.28 -9.76
C PHE A 99 -2.94 15.04 -8.70
N VAL A 100 -2.03 16.00 -8.55
CA VAL A 100 -0.95 15.95 -7.55
C VAL A 100 -1.51 15.84 -6.14
N SER A 101 -2.47 16.71 -5.77
CA SER A 101 -3.08 16.62 -4.43
C SER A 101 -3.96 15.38 -4.25
N GLY A 102 -4.56 14.86 -5.32
CA GLY A 102 -5.27 13.59 -5.33
C GLY A 102 -4.35 12.40 -5.04
N ARG A 103 -3.19 12.33 -5.70
CA ARG A 103 -2.14 11.34 -5.43
C ARG A 103 -1.65 11.44 -3.99
N ASP A 104 -1.33 12.65 -3.54
CA ASP A 104 -0.81 12.87 -2.18
C ASP A 104 -1.84 12.48 -1.12
N ALA A 105 -3.13 12.70 -1.37
CA ALA A 105 -4.22 12.23 -0.50
C ALA A 105 -4.31 10.70 -0.46
N ILE A 106 -4.04 10.00 -1.57
CA ILE A 106 -3.99 8.53 -1.62
C ILE A 106 -2.83 8.00 -0.78
N ILE A 107 -1.65 8.61 -0.91
CA ILE A 107 -0.47 8.26 -0.11
C ILE A 107 -0.73 8.53 1.38
N ALA A 108 -1.33 9.67 1.71
CA ALA A 108 -1.71 10.00 3.09
C ALA A 108 -2.74 9.01 3.66
N ALA A 109 -3.69 8.56 2.85
CA ALA A 109 -4.66 7.55 3.25
C ALA A 109 -3.98 6.19 3.55
N ASP A 110 -3.01 5.77 2.74
CA ASP A 110 -2.24 4.54 3.01
C ASP A 110 -1.43 4.68 4.30
N GLN A 111 -0.78 5.82 4.51
CA GLN A 111 -0.05 6.11 5.74
C GLN A 111 -0.96 6.04 6.98
N ALA A 112 -2.18 6.59 6.88
CA ALA A 112 -3.12 6.65 7.99
C ALA A 112 -3.79 5.29 8.29
N THR A 113 -3.93 4.42 7.30
CA THR A 113 -4.69 3.16 7.43
C THR A 113 -3.83 1.92 7.59
N THR A 114 -2.63 1.91 6.98
CA THR A 114 -1.74 0.74 6.98
C THR A 114 -0.35 1.08 7.52
N GLY A 115 -0.08 2.33 7.89
CA GLY A 115 1.27 2.76 8.25
C GLY A 115 2.20 2.95 7.05
N GLY A 116 1.66 2.97 5.82
CA GLY A 116 2.45 3.20 4.60
C GLY A 116 2.95 1.91 3.94
N GLN A 117 2.32 0.76 4.21
CA GLN A 117 2.74 -0.54 3.66
C GLN A 117 2.73 -0.61 2.13
N ASN A 118 2.04 0.31 1.45
CA ASN A 118 1.93 0.37 0.00
C ASN A 118 2.58 1.61 -0.60
N TYR A 119 3.27 2.41 0.21
CA TYR A 119 3.83 3.71 -0.18
C TYR A 119 4.52 3.67 -1.56
N CYS A 120 5.41 2.71 -1.80
CA CYS A 120 6.19 2.68 -3.06
C CYS A 120 5.44 2.05 -4.20
N MET A 121 4.61 1.05 -3.92
CA MET A 121 3.71 0.53 -4.95
C MET A 121 2.79 1.63 -5.48
N ILE A 122 2.29 2.50 -4.60
CA ILE A 122 1.49 3.67 -4.99
C ILE A 122 2.33 4.64 -5.80
N TRP A 123 3.53 5.00 -5.34
CA TRP A 123 4.42 5.90 -6.07
C TRP A 123 4.83 5.38 -7.45
N ASP A 124 5.22 4.11 -7.55
CA ASP A 124 5.62 3.48 -8.80
C ASP A 124 4.48 3.53 -9.83
N VAL A 125 3.25 3.27 -9.40
CA VAL A 125 2.06 3.36 -10.24
C VAL A 125 1.85 4.77 -10.78
N PHE A 126 1.89 5.79 -9.92
CA PHE A 126 1.64 7.17 -10.34
C PHE A 126 2.79 7.74 -11.16
N ALA A 127 4.04 7.48 -10.75
CA ALA A 127 5.23 7.89 -11.49
C ALA A 127 5.27 7.28 -12.89
N ARG A 128 4.85 6.02 -13.05
CA ARG A 128 4.77 5.35 -14.38
C ARG A 128 3.87 6.09 -15.37
N ARG A 129 2.84 6.81 -14.89
CA ARG A 129 1.97 7.66 -15.71
C ARG A 129 2.29 9.14 -15.59
N GLY A 130 3.51 9.51 -15.23
CA GLY A 130 3.96 10.90 -15.25
C GLY A 130 3.49 11.74 -14.05
N LEU A 131 2.93 11.13 -13.00
CA LEU A 131 2.53 11.80 -11.77
C LEU A 131 3.51 11.50 -10.61
N GLY A 132 4.80 11.52 -10.91
CA GLY A 132 5.93 11.28 -10.01
C GLY A 132 6.23 12.43 -9.05
N VAL A 133 7.29 12.28 -8.25
CA VAL A 133 7.58 13.14 -7.09
C VAL A 133 7.63 14.63 -7.45
N ASN A 134 8.16 14.96 -8.62
CA ASN A 134 8.32 16.34 -9.08
C ASN A 134 7.22 16.81 -10.05
N ALA A 135 6.16 16.03 -10.24
CA ALA A 135 5.06 16.40 -11.13
C ALA A 135 4.38 17.68 -10.61
N SER A 136 4.11 18.61 -11.52
CA SER A 136 3.51 19.91 -11.18
C SER A 136 2.06 19.98 -11.63
N ALA A 137 1.18 20.47 -10.75
CA ALA A 137 -0.22 20.74 -11.07
C ALA A 137 -0.43 22.01 -11.90
N GLY A 138 0.57 22.89 -11.95
CA GLY A 138 0.38 24.23 -12.47
C GLY A 138 -0.69 24.99 -11.68
N MET A 139 -1.39 25.90 -12.35
CA MET A 139 -2.55 26.57 -11.79
C MET A 139 -3.77 25.64 -11.75
N ASN A 140 -4.64 25.78 -10.76
CA ASN A 140 -5.91 25.04 -10.69
C ASN A 140 -7.11 25.99 -10.85
N SER A 141 -7.18 26.65 -12.02
CA SER A 141 -8.10 27.76 -12.29
C SER A 141 -8.80 27.64 -13.66
N GLY A 142 -9.44 26.49 -13.90
CA GLY A 142 -10.23 26.26 -15.10
C GLY A 142 -9.41 26.12 -16.39
N VAL A 143 -10.00 26.48 -17.53
CA VAL A 143 -9.45 26.09 -18.85
C VAL A 143 -8.13 26.76 -19.24
N ALA A 144 -7.84 27.95 -18.71
CA ALA A 144 -6.55 28.60 -18.91
C ALA A 144 -5.40 27.82 -18.24
N ALA A 145 -5.76 27.04 -17.21
CA ALA A 145 -4.84 26.36 -16.32
C ALA A 145 -4.68 24.87 -16.63
N ILE A 146 -5.22 24.38 -17.76
CA ILE A 146 -5.00 23.00 -18.21
C ILE A 146 -3.91 22.92 -19.28
N ASN A 147 -2.88 23.76 -19.19
CA ASN A 147 -1.80 23.83 -20.18
C ASN A 147 -0.41 23.96 -19.55
N ASP A 148 -0.32 23.89 -18.22
CA ASP A 148 0.90 24.06 -17.44
C ASP A 148 1.16 22.88 -16.48
N GLN A 149 0.51 21.73 -16.71
CA GLN A 149 0.85 20.50 -16.02
C GLN A 149 2.19 19.99 -16.53
N VAL A 150 3.09 19.66 -15.60
CA VAL A 150 4.41 19.10 -15.92
C VAL A 150 4.45 17.68 -15.38
N GLU A 151 4.66 16.72 -16.27
CA GLU A 151 4.83 15.34 -15.88
C GLU A 151 6.22 15.07 -15.33
N ASP A 152 6.28 14.10 -14.43
CA ASP A 152 7.50 13.59 -13.84
C ASP A 152 7.36 12.09 -13.64
N PHE A 153 8.41 11.35 -13.98
CA PHE A 153 8.43 9.88 -13.86
C PHE A 153 9.32 9.42 -12.69
N THR A 154 9.81 10.36 -11.87
CA THR A 154 10.68 10.01 -10.76
C THR A 154 9.87 9.42 -9.61
N THR A 155 10.36 8.31 -9.08
CA THR A 155 9.89 7.71 -7.84
C THR A 155 10.70 8.28 -6.67
N PRO A 156 10.19 8.24 -5.43
CA PRO A 156 10.98 8.62 -4.27
C PRO A 156 12.24 7.74 -4.18
N PRO A 157 13.35 8.28 -3.64
CA PRO A 157 14.57 7.50 -3.44
C PRO A 157 14.28 6.28 -2.57
N GLN A 158 14.97 5.17 -2.84
CA GLN A 158 14.89 3.99 -2.02
C GLN A 158 15.33 4.33 -0.58
N GLY A 159 14.40 4.25 0.36
CA GLY A 159 14.58 4.56 1.78
C GLY A 159 13.66 3.69 2.62
N PRO A 160 13.51 3.91 3.94
CA PRO A 160 12.73 3.03 4.82
C PRO A 160 11.29 2.77 4.34
N ASN A 161 10.69 3.76 3.68
CA ASN A 161 9.35 3.65 3.11
C ASN A 161 9.31 2.88 1.78
N CYS A 162 10.46 2.72 1.09
CA CYS A 162 10.66 2.07 -0.23
C CYS A 162 11.66 0.93 -0.32
N THR A 163 12.26 0.52 0.78
CA THR A 163 12.75 -0.83 0.91
C THR A 163 11.56 -1.76 0.68
N MET A 164 11.67 -2.68 -0.29
CA MET A 164 10.78 -3.83 -0.40
C MET A 164 10.50 -4.32 1.01
N ALA A 165 9.25 -4.19 1.45
CA ALA A 165 8.88 -4.47 2.82
C ALA A 165 9.33 -5.91 3.13
N VAL A 166 10.41 -6.03 3.91
CA VAL A 166 10.41 -7.08 4.92
C VAL A 166 9.23 -6.70 5.80
N ASP A 167 8.26 -7.61 5.94
CA ASP A 167 6.98 -7.44 6.65
C ASP A 167 7.15 -6.86 8.06
N TYR A 168 7.39 -5.55 8.12
CA TYR A 168 7.81 -4.86 9.31
C TYR A 168 6.75 -3.79 9.58
N PHE A 169 5.90 -4.20 10.52
CA PHE A 169 4.88 -3.45 11.25
C PHE A 169 3.43 -3.66 10.80
N GLU A 170 2.68 -4.18 11.78
CA GLU A 170 1.22 -4.13 11.91
C GLU A 170 0.39 -5.30 11.37
N ASN A 171 0.70 -6.50 11.88
CA ASN A 171 -0.36 -7.44 12.25
C ASN A 171 -0.30 -7.69 13.77
N LYS A 172 -0.70 -6.67 14.55
CA LYS A 172 -0.76 -6.74 16.02
C LYS A 172 -1.65 -7.90 16.53
N ASP A 173 -2.54 -8.40 15.67
CA ASP A 173 -3.44 -9.51 15.98
C ASP A 173 -2.90 -10.90 15.60
N MET A 174 -1.86 -10.99 14.77
CA MET A 174 -1.36 -12.28 14.30
C MET A 174 -0.36 -12.90 15.28
N ILE A 175 0.46 -12.11 15.97
CA ILE A 175 1.43 -12.65 16.94
C ILE A 175 1.25 -11.97 18.30
N LYS A 176 1.05 -12.75 19.36
CA LYS A 176 0.88 -12.26 20.72
C LYS A 176 1.85 -12.96 21.66
N VAL A 177 2.60 -12.19 22.43
CA VAL A 177 3.49 -12.71 23.48
C VAL A 177 2.97 -12.30 24.84
N TYR A 178 2.59 -13.27 25.68
CA TYR A 178 1.95 -13.01 26.96
C TYR A 178 2.22 -14.12 28.00
N PRO A 179 2.28 -13.79 29.30
CA PRO A 179 2.33 -12.43 29.83
C PRO A 179 3.66 -11.76 29.50
N ASN A 180 3.64 -10.46 29.27
CA ASN A 180 4.83 -9.63 29.10
C ASN A 180 4.58 -8.30 29.82
N PRO A 181 5.27 -7.98 30.94
CA PRO A 181 6.38 -8.72 31.56
C PRO A 181 6.02 -10.13 32.06
N SER A 182 7.02 -11.01 32.18
CA SER A 182 6.88 -12.41 32.62
C SER A 182 7.83 -12.76 33.76
N ASN A 183 7.49 -13.74 34.59
CA ASN A 183 8.37 -14.26 35.66
C ASN A 183 9.23 -15.44 35.17
N GLY A 184 9.72 -15.37 33.93
CA GLY A 184 10.51 -16.44 33.30
C GLY A 184 9.70 -17.48 32.53
N THR A 185 8.39 -17.31 32.33
CA THR A 185 7.60 -18.19 31.44
C THR A 185 6.54 -17.37 30.71
N PHE A 186 6.48 -17.49 29.39
CA PHE A 186 5.52 -16.79 28.54
C PHE A 186 5.12 -17.64 27.33
N ASN A 187 3.98 -17.31 26.74
CA ASN A 187 3.44 -17.95 25.54
C ASN A 187 3.67 -17.06 24.33
N VAL A 188 3.97 -17.69 23.20
CA VAL A 188 4.00 -17.10 21.86
C VAL A 188 2.83 -17.68 21.10
N PHE A 189 1.83 -16.86 20.83
CA PHE A 189 0.67 -17.18 20.00
C PHE A 189 0.92 -16.67 18.58
N ILE A 190 0.61 -17.49 17.58
CA ILE A 190 0.66 -17.14 16.15
C ILE A 190 -0.66 -17.58 15.52
N GLY A 191 -1.52 -16.63 15.19
CA GLY A 191 -2.83 -16.88 14.60
C GLY A 191 -2.74 -17.33 13.15
N ASN A 192 -3.55 -18.32 12.77
CA ASN A 192 -3.67 -18.86 11.41
C ASN A 192 -2.33 -19.28 10.77
N TYR A 193 -1.36 -19.73 11.57
CA TYR A 193 -0.08 -20.25 11.08
C TYR A 193 0.06 -21.73 11.40
N THR A 194 0.23 -22.54 10.36
CA THR A 194 0.55 -23.96 10.47
C THR A 194 1.84 -24.24 9.72
N GLY A 195 2.85 -24.77 10.42
CA GLY A 195 4.12 -25.16 9.79
C GLY A 195 5.32 -24.99 10.70
N LYS A 196 6.50 -24.92 10.09
CA LYS A 196 7.77 -24.88 10.82
C LYS A 196 8.04 -23.48 11.38
N VAL A 197 8.46 -23.41 12.64
CA VAL A 197 8.84 -22.16 13.31
C VAL A 197 10.13 -22.36 14.11
N SER A 198 11.08 -21.46 13.94
CA SER A 198 12.27 -21.27 14.76
C SER A 198 12.01 -20.13 15.75
N LEU A 199 11.99 -20.46 17.04
CA LEU A 199 11.88 -19.52 18.15
C LEU A 199 13.27 -19.32 18.75
N GLN A 200 13.72 -18.08 18.85
CA GLN A 200 15.00 -17.73 19.44
C GLN A 200 14.83 -16.58 20.43
N VAL A 201 15.55 -16.59 21.55
CA VAL A 201 15.56 -15.47 22.49
C VAL A 201 17.00 -15.01 22.69
N PHE A 202 17.21 -13.70 22.62
CA PHE A 202 18.48 -13.05 22.80
C PHE A 202 18.45 -12.13 24.03
N ASP A 203 19.57 -12.07 24.75
CA ASP A 203 19.79 -11.01 25.75
C ASP A 203 20.19 -9.68 25.08
N ILE A 204 20.29 -8.61 25.86
CA ILE A 204 20.67 -7.27 25.37
C ILE A 204 22.06 -7.20 24.71
N ASN A 205 22.93 -8.19 24.96
CA ASN A 205 24.26 -8.27 24.38
C ASN A 205 24.26 -9.11 23.08
N GLY A 206 23.08 -9.55 22.62
CA GLY A 206 22.94 -10.36 21.41
C GLY A 206 23.29 -11.84 21.61
N ARG A 207 23.50 -12.31 22.84
CA ARG A 207 23.74 -13.73 23.11
C ARG A 207 22.41 -14.49 23.04
N ASN A 208 22.39 -15.55 22.24
CA ASN A 208 21.24 -16.46 22.17
C ASN A 208 21.15 -17.26 23.48
N VAL A 209 20.07 -17.05 24.24
CA VAL A 209 19.79 -17.70 25.53
C VAL A 209 18.75 -18.81 25.43
N TYR A 210 18.06 -18.91 24.29
CA TYR A 210 17.06 -19.95 24.04
C TYR A 210 16.89 -20.15 22.53
N SER A 211 16.87 -21.39 22.07
CA SER A 211 16.55 -21.72 20.69
C SER A 211 15.74 -23.01 20.61
N GLN A 212 14.63 -22.96 19.89
CA GLN A 212 13.81 -24.12 19.60
C GLN A 212 13.28 -24.07 18.17
N LYS A 213 13.43 -25.17 17.44
CA LYS A 213 12.72 -25.41 16.18
C LYS A 213 11.48 -26.25 16.47
N VAL A 214 10.33 -25.81 15.95
CA VAL A 214 9.02 -26.44 16.07
C VAL A 214 8.59 -26.81 14.67
N GLU A 215 8.52 -28.11 14.36
CA GLU A 215 8.19 -28.56 13.00
C GLU A 215 6.69 -28.39 12.68
N ASP A 216 5.83 -28.59 13.67
CA ASP A 216 4.37 -28.46 13.57
C ASP A 216 3.84 -27.43 14.58
N PHE A 217 4.04 -26.15 14.29
CA PHE A 217 3.42 -25.08 15.08
C PHE A 217 1.94 -24.97 14.67
N ASN A 218 1.03 -24.97 15.64
CA ASN A 218 -0.42 -24.93 15.38
C ASN A 218 -1.05 -23.60 15.77
N VAL A 219 -0.85 -23.14 17.02
CA VAL A 219 -1.50 -21.93 17.53
C VAL A 219 -0.64 -21.22 18.57
N GLU A 220 -0.09 -21.96 19.54
CA GLU A 220 0.72 -21.38 20.60
C GLU A 220 1.86 -22.29 21.05
N LYS A 221 2.91 -21.67 21.58
CA LYS A 221 4.04 -22.34 22.21
C LYS A 221 4.47 -21.62 23.47
N THR A 222 4.62 -22.38 24.55
CA THR A 222 5.20 -21.87 25.80
C THR A 222 6.72 -21.90 25.74
N ILE A 223 7.35 -20.79 26.11
CA ILE A 223 8.79 -20.64 26.30
C ILE A 223 9.06 -20.48 27.80
N ASN A 224 10.05 -21.22 28.29
CA ASN A 224 10.49 -21.17 29.68
C ASN A 224 11.94 -20.71 29.75
N LEU A 225 12.15 -19.55 30.39
CA LEU A 225 13.43 -18.89 30.63
C LEU A 225 13.73 -18.78 32.13
N LYS A 226 13.11 -19.62 32.97
CA LYS A 226 13.39 -19.65 34.42
C LYS A 226 14.89 -19.88 34.66
N GLY A 227 15.47 -19.07 35.53
CA GLY A 227 16.90 -19.11 35.86
C GLY A 227 17.74 -18.08 35.10
N LEU A 228 17.18 -17.35 34.14
CA LEU A 228 17.82 -16.16 33.57
C LEU A 228 17.61 -14.93 34.45
N GLN A 229 18.51 -13.95 34.34
CA GLN A 229 18.42 -12.70 35.10
C GLN A 229 17.22 -11.86 34.65
N SER A 230 16.59 -11.15 35.59
CA SER A 230 15.58 -10.15 35.28
C SER A 230 16.15 -9.09 34.34
N GLY A 231 15.39 -8.71 33.31
CA GLY A 231 15.90 -7.82 32.27
C GLY A 231 15.13 -7.86 30.97
N MET A 232 15.65 -7.14 29.97
CA MET A 232 15.09 -7.09 28.63
C MET A 232 15.68 -8.20 27.77
N TYR A 233 14.80 -8.88 27.04
CA TYR A 233 15.15 -9.89 26.05
C TYR A 233 14.43 -9.61 24.74
N ILE A 234 14.98 -10.16 23.66
CA ILE A 234 14.43 -10.05 22.31
C ILE A 234 14.04 -11.46 21.86
N LEU A 235 12.73 -11.70 21.72
CA LEU A 235 12.21 -12.89 21.06
C LEU A 235 12.23 -12.68 19.55
N LYS A 236 12.78 -13.64 18.82
CA LYS A 236 12.74 -13.73 17.36
C LYS A 236 11.98 -15.00 16.96
N VAL A 237 11.07 -14.85 16.01
CA VAL A 237 10.18 -15.90 15.49
C VAL A 237 10.39 -15.94 13.98
N GLU A 238 10.90 -17.05 13.46
CA GLU A 238 11.16 -17.25 12.03
C GLU A 238 10.44 -18.49 11.50
N GLY A 239 9.85 -18.43 10.32
CA GLY A 239 9.18 -19.52 9.62
C GLY A 239 9.18 -19.26 8.11
N ASP A 240 8.52 -20.10 7.33
CA ASP A 240 8.62 -20.05 5.85
C ASP A 240 8.18 -18.70 5.26
N ASN A 241 7.16 -18.07 5.85
CA ASN A 241 6.68 -16.72 5.53
C ASN A 241 6.48 -15.88 6.80
N LEU A 242 7.28 -16.13 7.83
CA LEU A 242 7.13 -15.50 9.13
C LEU A 242 8.49 -14.99 9.59
N ASN A 243 8.64 -13.69 9.82
CA ASN A 243 9.81 -13.15 10.49
C ASN A 243 9.37 -12.02 11.42
N HIS A 244 9.40 -12.29 12.72
CA HIS A 244 8.90 -11.36 13.73
C HIS A 244 9.86 -11.26 14.90
N THR A 245 10.01 -10.05 15.43
CA THR A 245 10.83 -9.80 16.60
C THR A 245 10.01 -9.01 17.63
N GLN A 246 10.00 -9.46 18.87
CA GLN A 246 9.26 -8.83 19.96
C GLN A 246 10.11 -8.72 21.22
N LYS A 247 10.04 -7.54 21.86
CA LYS A 247 10.64 -7.31 23.18
C LYS A 247 9.88 -8.10 24.26
N VAL A 248 10.61 -8.84 25.08
CA VAL A 248 10.09 -9.55 26.27
C VAL A 248 10.81 -9.01 27.51
N ILE A 249 10.05 -8.75 28.57
CA ILE A 249 10.58 -8.28 29.86
C ILE A 249 10.47 -9.44 30.86
N LEU A 250 11.58 -9.82 31.47
CA LEU A 250 11.59 -10.74 32.61
C LEU A 250 11.71 -9.96 33.92
N ASN A 251 10.78 -10.21 34.85
CA ASN A 251 10.82 -9.69 36.22
C ASN A 251 11.67 -10.59 37.12
#